data_AF-A0A355T2M9-F1
#
_entry.id   AF-A0A355T2M9-F1
#
_cell.length_a   1.000
_cell.length_b   1.000
_cell.length_c   1.000
_cell.angle_alpha   90.00
_cell.angle_beta   90.00
_cell.angle_gamma   90.00
#
_symmetry.space_group_name_H-M   'P 1'
#
loop_
_entity.id
_entity.type
_entity.pdbx_description
1 polymer ?
#
loop_
_entity_poly.entity_id
_entity_poly.type
_entity_poly.pdbx_seq_one_letter_code
_entity_poly.pdbx_strand_id
1 'polypeptide(L)'
;KALMAPSVVTSKRKKSGGTSPTEAVEQVQMFMSKVRQHVETNFDYVGDQFADEARRIHYGEADEREIYGEATLDEAKDLIDEGVSVAPLPGDDKSKAN
;
A
#
# COMPACT_ATOMS: atom_id res chain seq x y z
N LYS A 1 21.89 61.29 -18.83
CA LYS A 1 22.46 60.11 -18.15
C LYS A 1 21.28 59.29 -17.62
N ALA A 2 20.68 58.46 -18.47
CA ALA A 2 19.56 57.60 -18.11
C ALA A 2 20.09 56.18 -17.88
N LEU A 3 19.63 55.58 -16.80
CA LEU A 3 20.09 54.32 -16.24
C LEU A 3 19.66 53.17 -17.16
N MET A 4 20.61 52.58 -17.88
CA MET A 4 20.42 51.31 -18.57
C MET A 4 20.45 50.18 -17.52
N ALA A 5 19.28 49.60 -17.21
CA ALA A 5 19.17 48.38 -16.43
C ALA A 5 19.02 47.18 -17.39
N PRO A 6 19.87 46.14 -17.32
CA PRO A 6 19.68 44.95 -18.13
C PRO A 6 18.43 44.18 -17.67
N SER A 7 17.62 43.78 -18.65
CA SER A 7 16.33 43.12 -18.48
C SER A 7 16.43 41.80 -17.71
N VAL A 8 15.53 41.64 -16.74
CA VAL A 8 15.34 40.41 -15.96
C VAL A 8 14.66 39.36 -16.85
N VAL A 9 15.44 38.40 -17.34
CA VAL A 9 14.93 37.16 -17.93
C VAL A 9 15.84 36.00 -17.56
N THR A 10 15.36 35.11 -16.69
CA THR A 10 15.27 33.67 -16.97
C THR A 10 14.75 32.95 -15.72
N SER A 11 13.43 32.79 -15.68
CA SER A 11 12.80 31.62 -15.06
C SER A 11 13.41 30.36 -15.69
N LYS A 12 14.45 29.77 -15.09
CA LYS A 12 14.83 28.35 -15.17
C LYS A 12 16.22 28.11 -14.57
N ARG A 13 16.29 27.85 -13.27
CA ARG A 13 17.23 26.85 -12.73
C ARG A 13 16.90 26.43 -11.29
N LYS A 14 15.81 25.69 -11.10
CA LYS A 14 15.83 24.59 -10.13
C LYS A 14 15.80 23.29 -10.90
N LYS A 15 16.97 22.95 -11.44
CA LYS A 15 17.30 21.64 -11.96
C LYS A 15 17.64 20.79 -10.72
N SER A 16 16.61 20.26 -10.05
CA SER A 16 16.80 19.08 -9.20
C SER A 16 16.52 17.88 -10.08
N GLY A 17 17.56 17.10 -10.38
CA GLY A 17 17.45 15.81 -11.05
C GLY A 17 16.77 14.81 -10.14
N GLY A 18 15.44 14.90 -10.06
CA GLY A 18 14.58 13.91 -9.45
C GLY A 18 13.58 13.47 -10.49
N THR A 19 13.43 12.17 -10.64
CA THR A 19 12.35 11.47 -11.35
C THR A 19 11.08 12.30 -11.34
N SER A 20 10.46 12.48 -12.49
CA SER A 20 9.18 13.19 -12.61
C SER A 20 8.22 12.61 -11.56
N PRO A 21 7.42 13.43 -10.85
CA PRO A 21 6.43 12.90 -9.91
C PRO A 21 5.55 11.79 -10.51
N THR A 22 5.33 11.83 -11.82
CA THR A 22 4.63 10.81 -12.61
C THR A 22 5.40 9.51 -12.76
N GLU A 23 6.70 9.55 -13.07
CA GLU A 23 7.55 8.36 -13.25
C GLU A 23 7.77 7.62 -11.91
N ALA A 24 7.85 8.36 -10.80
CA ALA A 24 7.95 7.78 -9.46
C ALA A 24 6.64 7.08 -9.06
N VAL A 25 5.50 7.69 -9.37
CA VAL A 25 4.17 7.13 -9.11
C VAL A 25 3.93 5.86 -9.93
N GLU A 26 4.35 5.82 -11.20
CA GLU A 26 4.25 4.63 -12.05
C GLU A 26 5.08 3.45 -11.51
N GLN A 27 6.31 3.72 -11.07
CA GLN A 27 7.17 2.68 -10.49
C GLN A 27 6.59 2.10 -9.20
N VAL A 28 6.01 2.95 -8.35
CA VAL A 28 5.34 2.51 -7.12
C VAL A 28 4.12 1.65 -7.43
N GLN A 29 3.29 2.04 -8.41
CA GLN A 29 2.13 1.24 -8.83
C GLN A 29 2.55 -0.13 -9.35
N MET A 30 3.58 -0.19 -10.22
CA MET A 30 4.08 -1.47 -10.75
C MET A 30 4.62 -2.38 -9.62
N PHE A 31 5.26 -1.81 -8.61
CA PHE A 31 5.73 -2.56 -7.46
C PHE A 31 4.56 -3.10 -6.63
N MET A 32 3.56 -2.26 -6.34
CA MET A 32 2.35 -2.66 -5.61
C MET A 32 1.59 -3.80 -6.32
N SER A 33 1.41 -3.72 -7.64
CA SER A 33 0.75 -4.78 -8.40
C SER A 33 1.52 -6.10 -8.36
N LYS A 34 2.86 -6.07 -8.38
CA LYS A 34 3.69 -7.27 -8.26
C LYS A 34 3.58 -7.91 -6.87
N VAL A 35 3.54 -7.10 -5.81
CA VAL A 35 3.34 -7.59 -4.44
C VAL A 35 1.96 -8.27 -4.34
N ARG A 36 0.92 -7.62 -4.86
CA ARG A 36 -0.43 -8.22 -4.92
C ARG A 36 -0.44 -9.55 -5.65
N GLN A 37 0.13 -9.60 -6.85
CA GLN A 37 0.17 -10.83 -7.64
C GLN A 37 0.93 -11.95 -6.90
N HIS A 38 2.00 -11.61 -6.19
CA HIS A 38 2.73 -12.57 -5.37
C HIS A 38 1.86 -13.09 -4.23
N VAL A 39 1.08 -12.23 -3.57
CA VAL A 39 0.13 -12.64 -2.53
C VAL A 39 -0.95 -13.56 -3.13
N GLU A 40 -1.62 -13.14 -4.20
CA GLU A 40 -2.66 -13.93 -4.86
C GLU A 40 -2.18 -15.30 -5.38
N THR A 41 -0.88 -15.45 -5.66
CA THR A 41 -0.32 -16.71 -6.18
C THR A 41 0.17 -17.65 -5.08
N ASN A 42 0.65 -17.13 -3.95
CA ASN A 42 1.24 -17.94 -2.88
C ASN A 42 0.31 -18.13 -1.67
N PHE A 43 -0.67 -17.25 -1.50
CA PHE A 43 -1.55 -17.20 -0.34
C PHE A 43 -2.93 -17.73 -0.72
N ASP A 44 -3.64 -18.31 0.25
CA ASP A 44 -5.00 -18.81 0.06
C ASP A 44 -6.03 -17.69 0.29
N TYR A 45 -6.93 -17.50 -0.68
CA TYR A 45 -8.02 -16.54 -0.56
C TYR A 45 -9.17 -17.10 0.27
N VAL A 46 -9.42 -16.50 1.43
CA VAL A 46 -10.47 -16.94 2.38
C VAL A 46 -11.69 -16.02 2.41
N GLY A 47 -11.69 -14.93 1.63
CA GLY A 47 -12.81 -14.00 1.57
C GLY A 47 -13.10 -13.32 2.91
N ASP A 48 -14.38 -13.20 3.26
CA ASP A 48 -14.89 -12.57 4.49
C ASP A 48 -14.59 -13.37 5.77
N GLN A 49 -14.16 -14.62 5.65
CA GLN A 49 -13.79 -15.47 6.79
C GLN A 49 -12.34 -15.26 7.27
N PHE A 50 -11.66 -14.23 6.75
CA PHE A 50 -10.26 -13.95 7.08
C PHE A 50 -10.04 -13.80 8.59
N ALA A 51 -10.92 -13.07 9.28
CA ALA A 51 -10.76 -12.84 10.71
C ALA A 51 -10.86 -14.13 11.54
N ASP A 52 -11.73 -15.07 11.16
CA ASP A 52 -11.88 -16.33 11.87
C ASP A 52 -10.77 -17.32 11.55
N GLU A 53 -10.34 -17.41 10.29
CA GLU A 53 -9.20 -18.24 9.89
C GLU A 53 -7.88 -17.72 10.50
N ALA A 54 -7.65 -16.41 10.50
CA ALA A 54 -6.44 -15.83 11.05
C ALA A 54 -6.32 -16.11 12.55
N ARG A 55 -7.42 -16.04 13.30
CA ARG A 55 -7.48 -16.46 14.71
C ARG A 55 -7.22 -17.95 14.87
N ARG A 56 -7.87 -18.81 14.08
CA ARG A 56 -7.68 -20.26 14.17
C ARG A 56 -6.24 -20.68 13.90
N ILE A 57 -5.56 -20.05 12.95
CA ILE A 57 -4.15 -20.27 12.68
C ILE A 57 -3.30 -19.80 13.87
N HIS A 58 -3.60 -18.62 14.44
CA HIS A 58 -2.88 -18.10 15.61
C HIS A 58 -3.02 -19.00 16.85
N TYR A 59 -4.20 -19.55 17.11
CA TYR A 59 -4.46 -20.47 18.23
C TYR A 59 -4.01 -21.91 17.96
N GLY A 60 -3.57 -22.23 16.74
CA GLY A 60 -3.16 -23.59 16.34
C GLY A 60 -4.33 -24.57 16.12
N GLU A 61 -5.54 -24.05 15.88
CA GLU A 61 -6.72 -24.85 15.53
C GLU A 61 -6.76 -25.21 14.03
N ALA A 62 -6.03 -24.47 13.20
CA ALA A 62 -5.86 -24.71 11.77
C ALA A 62 -4.38 -24.82 11.40
N ASP A 63 -4.11 -25.44 10.25
CA ASP A 63 -2.75 -25.53 9.70
C ASP A 63 -2.17 -24.12 9.46
N GLU A 64 -0.89 -23.93 9.82
CA GLU A 64 -0.17 -22.69 9.58
C GLU A 64 0.02 -22.49 8.07
N ARG A 65 -0.80 -21.60 7.49
CA ARG A 65 -0.80 -21.27 6.06
C ARG A 65 -0.92 -19.76 5.88
N GLU A 66 -0.39 -19.27 4.77
CA GLU A 66 -0.49 -17.86 4.44
C GLU A 66 -1.86 -17.59 3.80
N ILE A 67 -2.69 -16.78 4.46
CA ILE A 67 -4.05 -16.47 4.00
C ILE A 67 -4.18 -14.98 3.67
N TYR A 68 -5.05 -14.66 2.72
CA TYR A 68 -5.48 -13.30 2.44
C TYR A 68 -6.99 -13.25 2.22
N GLY A 69 -7.61 -12.12 2.53
CA GLY A 69 -9.05 -12.00 2.44
C GLY A 69 -9.56 -10.60 2.73
N GLU A 70 -10.88 -10.53 2.92
CA GLU A 70 -11.60 -9.33 3.29
C GLU A 70 -11.85 -9.34 4.81
N ALA A 71 -11.56 -8.22 5.46
CA ALA A 71 -11.91 -7.99 6.86
C ALA A 71 -12.35 -6.54 7.02
N THR A 72 -13.28 -6.31 7.95
CA THR A 72 -13.65 -4.95 8.35
C THR A 72 -12.54 -4.29 9.16
N LEU A 73 -12.58 -2.96 9.27
CA LEU A 73 -11.58 -2.23 10.07
C LEU A 73 -11.62 -2.60 11.56
N ASP A 74 -12.80 -2.94 12.08
CA ASP A 74 -12.94 -3.34 13.47
C ASP A 74 -12.37 -4.75 13.68
N GLU A 75 -12.69 -5.71 12.81
CA GLU A 75 -12.08 -7.04 12.85
C GLU A 75 -10.56 -7.00 12.69
N ALA A 76 -10.05 -6.18 11.77
CA ALA A 76 -8.60 -6.02 11.59
C ALA A 76 -7.90 -5.47 12.83
N LYS A 77 -8.56 -4.57 13.59
CA LYS A 77 -8.04 -4.07 14.86
C LYS A 77 -8.07 -5.14 15.93
N ASP A 78 -9.19 -5.86 16.06
CA ASP A 78 -9.32 -6.96 17.02
C ASP A 78 -8.22 -8.00 16.80
N LEU A 79 -7.94 -8.35 15.53
CA LEU A 79 -6.84 -9.25 15.18
C LEU A 79 -5.47 -8.73 15.65
N ILE A 80 -5.19 -7.44 15.46
CA ILE A 80 -3.93 -6.82 15.93
C ILE A 80 -3.85 -6.82 17.45
N ASP A 81 -4.95 -6.50 18.14
CA ASP A 81 -5.04 -6.49 19.60
C ASP A 81 -4.89 -7.90 20.20
N GLU A 82 -5.39 -8.92 19.50
CA GLU A 82 -5.16 -10.34 19.82
C GLU A 82 -3.71 -10.79 19.55
N GLY A 83 -2.92 -10.02 18.82
CA GLY A 83 -1.53 -10.35 18.47
C GLY A 83 -1.39 -11.12 17.16
N VAL A 84 -2.43 -11.19 16.34
CA VAL A 84 -2.41 -11.78 15.00
C VAL A 84 -1.68 -10.84 14.04
N SER A 85 -0.67 -11.36 13.33
CA SER A 85 0.12 -10.57 12.39
C SER A 85 -0.63 -10.36 11.08
N VAL A 86 -1.39 -9.27 10.98
CA VAL A 86 -2.16 -8.90 9.79
C VAL A 86 -1.56 -7.66 9.11
N ALA A 87 -1.61 -7.62 7.78
CA ALA A 87 -1.14 -6.49 6.99
C ALA A 87 -2.16 -6.10 5.91
N PRO A 88 -2.42 -4.80 5.69
CA PRO A 88 -3.32 -4.36 4.63
C PRO A 88 -2.68 -4.57 3.25
N LEU A 89 -3.45 -5.15 2.33
CA LEU A 89 -2.99 -5.37 0.97
C LEU A 89 -3.06 -4.05 0.15
N PRO A 90 -1.99 -3.67 -0.59
CA PRO A 90 -2.01 -2.47 -1.40
C PRO A 90 -2.86 -2.66 -2.66
N GLY A 91 -3.88 -1.82 -2.84
CA GLY A 91 -4.67 -1.74 -4.08
C GLY A 91 -6.16 -2.10 -3.93
N ASP A 92 -6.56 -2.66 -2.79
CA ASP A 92 -7.98 -2.82 -2.49
C ASP A 92 -8.48 -1.55 -1.81
N ASP A 93 -8.95 -0.62 -2.63
CA ASP A 93 -9.64 0.63 -2.28
C ASP A 93 -10.99 0.28 -1.60
N LYS A 94 -10.97 -0.38 -0.44
CA LYS A 94 -12.10 -0.46 0.50
C LYS A 94 -11.78 0.24 1.83
N SER A 95 -10.54 0.69 2.05
CA SER A 95 -10.23 1.72 3.04
C SER A 95 -10.56 3.12 2.52
N LYS A 96 -11.76 3.28 1.96
CA LYS A 96 -12.50 4.55 1.94
C LYS A 96 -13.46 4.54 3.12
N ALA A 97 -12.91 4.47 4.33
CA ALA A 97 -13.65 4.89 5.52
C ALA A 97 -13.53 6.42 5.62
N ASN A 98 -14.39 7.12 4.89
CA ASN A 98 -14.88 8.47 5.19
C ASN A 98 -16.26 8.64 4.55
#